data_AF-A0A661ZRK0-F1
#
_entry.id   AF-A0A661ZRK0-F1
#
_cell.length_a   1.000
_cell.length_b   1.000
_cell.length_c   1.000
_cell.angle_alpha   90.00
_cell.angle_beta   90.00
_cell.angle_gamma   90.00
#
_symmetry.space_group_name_H-M   'P 1'
#
loop_
_entity.id
_entity.type
_entity.pdbx_description
1 polymer ?
#
loop_
_entity_poly.entity_id
_entity_poly.type
_entity_poly.pdbx_seq_one_letter_code
_entity_poly.pdbx_strand_id
1 'polypeptide(L)'
;MKSLKIIVILIFGFIIMLNSCEFGNKLTGEYYLTDEMKDALPYQGGEKVYYRLQDGLQTMLEAGERYNKVEDIPEGMNTNEYYILEREYMWIDNDSISIYYHLPVVHLGQI
;
A
#
# COMPACT_ATOMS: atom_id res chain seq x y z
N MET A 1 23.63 -52.29 10.41
CA MET A 1 23.99 -51.08 9.62
C MET A 1 23.01 -50.73 8.51
N LYS A 2 22.34 -51.69 7.84
CA LYS A 2 21.37 -51.39 6.76
C LYS A 2 20.13 -50.62 7.24
N SER A 3 19.59 -51.00 8.41
CA SER A 3 18.44 -50.35 9.06
C SER A 3 18.72 -48.90 9.50
N LEU A 4 19.94 -48.61 9.95
CA LEU A 4 20.33 -47.26 10.35
C LEU A 4 20.30 -46.27 9.17
N LYS A 5 20.74 -46.71 7.98
CA LYS A 5 20.71 -45.89 6.76
C LYS A 5 19.27 -45.53 6.34
N ILE A 6 18.34 -46.47 6.50
CA ILE A 6 16.92 -46.27 6.17
C ILE A 6 16.29 -45.24 7.13
N ILE A 7 16.59 -45.33 8.43
CA ILE A 7 16.10 -44.39 9.44
C ILE A 7 16.60 -42.96 9.16
N VAL A 8 17.87 -42.80 8.79
CA VAL A 8 18.44 -41.48 8.46
C VAL A 8 17.75 -40.86 7.24
N ILE A 9 17.46 -41.65 6.20
CA ILE A 9 16.76 -41.17 5.00
C ILE A 9 15.33 -40.73 5.33
N LEU A 10 14.62 -41.47 6.18
CA LEU A 10 13.27 -41.11 6.60
C LEU A 10 13.24 -39.82 7.42
N ILE A 11 14.20 -39.63 8.33
CA ILE A 11 14.32 -38.39 9.12
C ILE A 11 14.61 -37.20 8.20
N PHE A 12 15.51 -37.37 7.22
CA PHE A 12 15.84 -36.31 6.28
C PHE A 12 14.64 -35.93 5.38
N GLY A 13 13.88 -36.93 4.92
CA GLY A 13 12.64 -36.72 4.18
C GLY A 13 11.57 -36.01 5.02
N PHE A 14 11.44 -36.36 6.30
CA PHE A 14 10.51 -35.71 7.22
C PHE A 14 10.89 -34.25 7.48
N ILE A 15 12.18 -33.95 7.66
CA ILE A 15 12.68 -32.57 7.82
C ILE A 15 12.41 -31.74 6.56
N ILE A 16 12.59 -32.31 5.36
CA ILE A 16 12.29 -31.60 4.10
C ILE A 16 10.79 -31.31 3.98
N MET A 17 9.91 -32.25 4.37
CA MET A 17 8.46 -32.02 4.38
C MET A 17 8.02 -30.96 5.41
N LEU A 18 8.67 -30.90 6.57
CA LEU A 18 8.37 -29.85 7.56
C LEU A 18 8.78 -28.45 7.06
N ASN A 19 9.83 -28.35 6.23
CA ASN A 19 10.27 -27.09 5.64
C ASN A 19 9.56 -26.74 4.32
N SER A 20 8.69 -27.61 3.78
CA SER A 20 7.94 -27.31 2.54
C SER A 20 6.66 -26.50 2.78
N CYS A 21 6.37 -26.12 4.03
CA CYS A 21 5.16 -25.37 4.40
C CYS A 21 5.32 -23.83 4.30
N GLU A 22 6.47 -23.32 3.85
CA GLU A 22 6.73 -21.87 3.74
C GLU A 22 6.68 -21.31 2.31
N PHE A 23 6.25 -22.09 1.32
CA PHE A 23 6.13 -21.63 -0.08
C PHE A 23 4.70 -21.22 -0.49
N GLY A 24 3.81 -21.00 0.48
CA GLY A 24 2.41 -20.60 0.22
C GLY A 24 2.17 -19.09 0.05
N ASN A 25 3.03 -18.23 0.60
CA ASN A 25 2.74 -16.79 0.70
C ASN A 25 3.55 -15.94 -0.28
N LYS A 26 3.68 -16.41 -1.54
CA LYS A 26 4.14 -15.57 -2.64
C LYS A 26 2.98 -15.15 -3.53
N LEU A 27 1.95 -14.57 -2.91
CA LEU A 27 1.13 -13.53 -3.56
C LEU A 27 1.79 -12.16 -3.32
N THR A 28 3.11 -12.07 -3.50
CA THR A 28 3.81 -10.79 -3.62
C THR A 28 3.64 -10.30 -5.05
N GLY A 29 2.38 -10.06 -5.42
CA GLY A 29 2.09 -9.24 -6.58
C GLY A 29 2.31 -7.79 -6.16
N GLU A 30 3.42 -7.20 -6.61
CA GLU A 30 3.71 -5.77 -6.50
C GLU A 30 2.64 -4.97 -7.25
N TYR A 31 1.48 -4.79 -6.64
CA TYR A 31 0.39 -4.02 -7.24
C TYR A 31 0.19 -2.76 -6.42
N TYR A 32 1.14 -1.84 -6.64
CA TYR A 32 1.08 -0.49 -6.12
C TYR A 32 0.29 0.40 -7.08
N LEU A 33 -0.24 1.53 -6.59
CA LEU A 33 -0.68 2.67 -7.39
C LEU A 33 0.34 2.88 -8.52
N THR A 34 -0.11 2.80 -9.77
CA THR A 34 0.78 3.04 -10.91
C THR A 34 1.20 4.50 -10.94
N ASP A 35 2.36 4.80 -11.54
CA ASP A 35 2.82 6.18 -11.69
C ASP A 35 1.76 7.05 -12.41
N GLU A 36 1.07 6.50 -13.42
CA GLU A 36 -0.03 7.17 -14.11
C GLU A 36 -1.21 7.53 -13.18
N MET A 37 -1.54 6.66 -12.21
CA MET A 37 -2.57 6.96 -11.21
C MET A 37 -2.08 8.01 -10.22
N LYS A 38 -0.81 7.94 -9.82
CA LYS A 38 -0.16 8.93 -8.94
C LYS A 38 -0.09 10.29 -9.61
N ASP A 39 0.06 10.35 -10.92
CA ASP A 39 0.08 11.59 -11.70
C ASP A 39 -1.29 12.30 -11.76
N ALA A 40 -2.38 11.65 -11.32
CA ALA A 40 -3.65 12.33 -11.13
C ALA A 40 -3.63 13.37 -9.99
N LEU A 41 -2.66 13.28 -9.07
CA LEU A 41 -2.33 14.39 -8.16
C LEU A 41 -1.45 15.39 -8.91
N PRO A 42 -1.95 16.61 -9.21
CA PRO A 42 -1.26 17.54 -10.10
C PRO A 42 -0.07 18.27 -9.46
N TYR A 43 0.22 18.00 -8.18
CA TYR A 43 1.25 18.67 -7.40
C TYR A 43 2.20 17.63 -6.80
N GLN A 44 3.47 18.01 -6.63
CA GLN A 44 4.54 17.16 -6.13
C GLN A 44 5.00 17.52 -4.70
N GLY A 45 4.60 18.69 -4.21
CA GLY A 45 4.92 19.22 -2.88
C GLY A 45 5.85 20.45 -2.95
N GLY A 46 5.57 21.42 -2.08
CA GLY A 46 6.29 22.69 -1.97
C GLY A 46 5.88 23.76 -3.00
N GLU A 47 4.95 23.46 -3.90
CA GLU A 47 4.45 24.46 -4.84
C GLU A 47 3.52 25.48 -4.17
N LYS A 48 3.53 26.71 -4.70
CA LYS A 48 2.56 27.75 -4.30
C LYS A 48 1.44 27.82 -5.32
N VAL A 49 0.22 27.57 -4.86
CA VAL A 49 -0.99 27.55 -5.67
C VAL A 49 -1.81 28.80 -5.40
N TYR A 50 -2.11 29.56 -6.45
CA TYR A 50 -2.86 30.82 -6.35
C TYR A 50 -4.29 30.61 -6.81
N TYR A 51 -5.25 30.81 -5.90
CA TYR A 51 -6.67 30.76 -6.21
C TYR A 51 -7.23 32.18 -6.29
N ARG A 52 -8.05 32.44 -7.31
CA ARG A 52 -8.84 33.67 -7.41
C ARG A 52 -10.25 33.38 -6.92
N LEU A 53 -10.64 34.06 -5.85
CA LEU A 53 -11.99 34.03 -5.30
C LEU A 53 -12.95 34.84 -6.19
N GLN A 54 -14.26 34.62 -6.03
CA GLN A 54 -15.28 35.24 -6.89
C GLN A 54 -15.32 36.77 -6.78
N ASP A 55 -14.88 37.33 -5.66
CA ASP A 55 -14.76 38.77 -5.41
C ASP A 55 -13.49 39.40 -6.03
N GLY A 56 -12.65 38.59 -6.67
CA GLY A 56 -11.38 39.00 -7.26
C GLY A 56 -10.20 38.94 -6.29
N LEU A 57 -10.41 38.61 -5.02
CA LEU A 57 -9.33 38.41 -4.06
C LEU A 57 -8.51 37.19 -4.46
N GLN A 58 -7.18 37.33 -4.40
CA GLN A 58 -6.28 36.21 -4.59
C GLN A 58 -5.81 35.67 -3.25
N THR A 59 -5.87 34.36 -3.10
CA THR A 59 -5.29 33.65 -1.96
C THR A 59 -4.22 32.69 -2.45
N MET A 60 -3.17 32.53 -1.66
CA MET A 60 -2.06 31.64 -1.94
C MET A 60 -2.10 30.51 -0.90
N LEU A 61 -2.05 29.28 -1.40
CA LEU A 61 -1.92 28.08 -0.59
C LEU A 61 -0.60 27.40 -0.95
N GLU A 62 0.00 26.73 0.01
CA GLU A 62 1.21 25.95 -0.16
C GLU A 62 0.84 24.47 -0.25
N ALA A 63 1.31 23.80 -1.29
CA ALA A 63 1.15 22.37 -1.44
C ALA A 63 2.09 21.66 -0.46
N GLY A 64 1.52 20.88 0.44
CA GLY A 64 2.25 20.00 1.33
C GLY A 64 2.90 18.83 0.59
N GLU A 65 3.76 18.12 1.30
CA GLU A 65 4.40 16.91 0.77
C GLU A 65 3.36 15.81 0.49
N ARG A 66 3.65 14.98 -0.52
CA ARG A 66 2.86 13.77 -0.81
C ARG A 66 3.13 12.73 0.27
N TYR A 67 2.05 12.17 0.81
CA TYR A 67 2.13 11.08 1.78
C TYR A 67 1.50 9.82 1.22
N ASN A 68 2.26 8.74 1.17
CA ASN A 68 1.80 7.41 0.75
C ASN A 68 1.59 6.53 1.98
N LYS A 69 0.48 5.78 1.99
CA LYS A 69 0.18 4.81 3.04
C LYS A 69 -0.29 3.50 2.42
N VAL A 70 0.33 2.41 2.83
CA VAL A 70 -0.13 1.04 2.56
C VAL A 70 -0.70 0.47 3.86
N GLU A 71 -1.92 -0.05 3.81
CA GLU A 71 -2.63 -0.61 4.97
C GLU A 71 -3.33 -1.92 4.62
N ASP A 72 -3.30 -2.88 5.56
CA ASP A 72 -4.03 -4.13 5.46
C ASP A 72 -5.43 -3.94 6.05
N ILE A 73 -6.46 -4.25 5.28
CA ILE A 73 -7.86 -4.11 5.68
C ILE A 73 -8.53 -5.49 5.68
N PRO A 74 -9.12 -5.94 6.79
CA PRO A 74 -9.84 -7.21 6.82
C PRO A 74 -11.05 -7.17 5.90
N GLU A 75 -11.28 -8.26 5.15
CA GLU A 75 -12.41 -8.40 4.21
C GLU A 75 -13.76 -8.45 4.93
N GLY A 76 -13.76 -8.92 6.18
CA GLY A 76 -14.94 -8.95 7.03
C GLY A 76 -14.63 -9.24 8.50
N MET A 77 -15.67 -9.20 9.34
CA MET A 77 -15.55 -9.56 10.76
C MET A 77 -15.20 -11.04 10.91
N ASN A 78 -14.13 -11.35 11.65
CA ASN A 78 -13.62 -12.71 11.91
C ASN A 78 -13.20 -13.50 10.65
N THR A 79 -12.70 -12.81 9.64
CA THR A 79 -12.06 -13.45 8.46
C THR A 79 -10.54 -13.42 8.63
N ASN A 80 -9.85 -14.41 8.06
CA ASN A 80 -8.39 -14.37 7.89
C ASN A 80 -8.00 -13.77 6.53
N GLU A 81 -8.98 -13.24 5.79
CA GLU A 81 -8.84 -12.66 4.47
C GLU A 81 -8.62 -11.15 4.64
N TYR A 82 -7.61 -10.64 3.95
CA TYR A 82 -7.23 -9.24 3.98
C TYR A 82 -7.04 -8.72 2.57
N TYR A 83 -7.33 -7.44 2.38
CA TYR A 83 -6.95 -6.68 1.20
C TYR A 83 -5.85 -5.72 1.57
N ILE A 84 -4.88 -5.56 0.66
CA ILE A 84 -3.91 -4.48 0.75
C ILE A 84 -4.53 -3.24 0.11
N LEU A 85 -4.39 -2.10 0.77
CA LEU A 85 -4.84 -0.83 0.23
C LEU A 85 -3.70 0.19 0.25
N GLU A 86 -3.33 0.69 -0.92
CA GLU A 86 -2.43 1.83 -1.05
C GLU A 86 -3.25 3.11 -1.28
N ARG A 87 -2.88 4.15 -0.54
CA ARG A 87 -3.49 5.48 -0.64
C ARG A 87 -2.40 6.52 -0.74
N GLU A 88 -2.69 7.54 -1.52
CA GLU A 88 -1.85 8.72 -1.60
C GLU A 88 -2.64 9.98 -1.28
N TYR A 89 -1.99 10.84 -0.50
CA TYR A 89 -2.58 12.00 0.13
C TYR A 89 -1.74 13.24 -0.10
N MET A 90 -2.42 14.37 -0.18
CA MET A 90 -1.80 15.69 -0.14
C MET A 90 -2.73 16.69 0.54
N TRP A 91 -2.14 17.54 1.37
CA TRP A 91 -2.78 18.74 1.90
C TRP A 91 -2.25 19.96 1.14
N ILE A 92 -3.14 20.91 0.85
CA ILE A 92 -2.78 22.21 0.30
C ILE A 92 -3.43 23.24 1.19
N ASP A 93 -2.65 24.05 1.88
CA ASP A 93 -3.18 24.91 2.93
C ASP A 93 -2.48 26.26 3.06
N ASN A 94 -3.11 27.12 3.86
CA ASN A 94 -2.52 28.29 4.47
C ASN A 94 -3.15 28.48 5.87
N ASP A 95 -2.87 29.60 6.52
CA ASP A 95 -3.37 29.91 7.87
C ASP A 95 -4.91 29.90 8.00
N SER A 96 -5.66 29.95 6.90
CA SER A 96 -7.13 30.12 6.89
C SER A 96 -7.89 29.02 6.16
N ILE A 97 -7.29 28.34 5.18
CA ILE A 97 -7.96 27.40 4.28
C ILE A 97 -7.08 26.16 4.13
N SER A 98 -7.70 24.98 4.22
CA SER A 98 -7.05 23.70 3.92
C SER A 98 -7.89 22.91 2.92
N ILE A 99 -7.25 22.45 1.85
CA ILE A 99 -7.83 21.58 0.83
C ILE A 99 -7.12 20.22 0.91
N TYR A 100 -7.91 19.15 0.91
CA TYR A 100 -7.39 17.79 1.02
C TYR A 100 -7.66 17.00 -0.26
N TYR A 101 -6.58 16.50 -0.87
CA TYR A 101 -6.65 15.61 -2.01
C TYR A 101 -6.40 14.18 -1.56
N HIS A 102 -7.28 13.28 -2.02
CA HIS A 102 -7.17 11.86 -1.79
C HIS A 102 -7.37 11.15 -3.12
N LEU A 103 -6.42 10.28 -3.48
CA LEU A 103 -6.61 9.31 -4.55
C LEU A 103 -6.98 7.97 -3.92
N PRO A 104 -8.24 7.54 -3.98
CA PRO A 104 -8.63 6.20 -3.58
C PRO A 104 -8.31 5.22 -4.72
N VAL A 105 -7.56 4.14 -4.47
CA VAL A 105 -7.41 3.09 -5.49
C VAL A 105 -7.53 1.66 -4.94
N VAL A 106 -8.49 0.98 -5.58
CA VAL A 106 -8.67 -0.42 -6.02
C VAL A 106 -8.16 -1.58 -5.16
N HIS A 107 -9.06 -2.56 -5.00
CA HIS A 107 -8.97 -3.88 -4.40
C HIS A 107 -7.77 -4.70 -4.87
N LEU A 108 -6.92 -5.15 -3.93
CA LEU A 108 -5.70 -5.90 -4.23
C LEU A 108 -5.69 -7.22 -3.47
N GLY A 109 -6.28 -8.24 -4.11
CA GLY A 109 -6.09 -9.67 -3.82
C GLY A 109 -6.54 -10.17 -2.44
N GLN A 110 -6.95 -11.44 -2.38
CA GLN A 110 -7.12 -12.17 -1.11
C GLN A 110 -5.78 -12.82 -0.77
N ILE A 111 -5.27 -12.61 0.44
CA ILE A 111 -4.12 -13.34 1.00
C ILE A 111 -4.58 -14.68 1.57
#